data_AF-A0A9R0YNX7-F1
#
_entry.id   AF-A0A9R0YNX7-F1
#
_cell.length_a   1.000
_cell.length_b   1.000
_cell.length_c   1.000
_cell.angle_alpha   90.00
_cell.angle_beta   90.00
_cell.angle_gamma   90.00
#
_symmetry.space_group_name_H-M   'P 1'
#
loop_
_entity.id
_entity.type
_entity.pdbx_description
1 polymer ?
#
loop_
_entity_poly.entity_id
_entity_poly.type
_entity_poly.pdbx_seq_one_letter_code
_entity_poly.pdbx_strand_id
1 'polypeptide(L)'
;MGAIGGNESVQWDKMNGAEVVNGGGSGAGSLDRIQVLVRVRPLSDKEIARGEPAEWECINDTTIMFRSTFPDRPTAPTAYTFDRVFHSECSTKEVYQEGVKEVALSVVGGINSSVFAYGQTSSGKTYTMTGVTECTVADIYDYINKHEERAFVLKFSAIEIYNEVVRDLLSAENTPLRLWDDAEKGTYVENLTEVILRDWNHLKGLISVCEAQRRTGETFLNEKSSRSHQILKLTVESSAREFLGKDKSTTLVASVNFVDLAGSERASQAMSAGTRLKEGCHINKSLLSLGTVIRKLSMGSNAHVPYRDSKLTRILQPSLGGNARTAIICTLSPATSHIEQSRNTLFFGSCAKDVVTNAQVNVVMSDKTLVKHLQKEVARLESELRQPVSNSSLEAQVKEKDNQIRKMEKEIKELKSQRDLAQSRLQDLLQVVGDRDPKHQVFLLV
;
A
#
# COMPACT_ATOMS: atom_id res chain seq x y z
N MET A 1 -17.94 54.59 31.30
CA MET A 1 -18.65 53.31 31.09
C MET A 1 -18.14 52.77 29.77
N GLY A 2 -17.11 51.92 29.75
CA GLY A 2 -17.19 50.45 29.84
C GLY A 2 -17.49 49.88 28.42
N ALA A 3 -16.82 48.89 27.85
CA ALA A 3 -15.76 47.98 28.28
C ALA A 3 -15.16 47.26 27.04
N ILE A 4 -13.84 47.03 27.08
CA ILE A 4 -13.11 45.77 26.82
C ILE A 4 -13.41 44.97 25.52
N GLY A 5 -12.41 44.92 24.62
CA GLY A 5 -12.24 43.86 23.62
C GLY A 5 -10.74 43.51 23.52
N GLY A 6 -10.36 42.35 24.05
CA GLY A 6 -8.98 41.88 24.13
C GLY A 6 -8.47 41.31 22.81
N ASN A 7 -7.26 41.69 22.44
CA ASN A 7 -6.42 41.07 21.42
C ASN A 7 -5.74 39.83 22.02
N GLU A 8 -5.90 38.66 21.39
CA GLU A 8 -5.00 37.53 21.58
C GLU A 8 -4.37 37.13 20.24
N SER A 9 -3.13 37.58 20.09
CA SER A 9 -2.14 37.13 19.14
C SER A 9 -1.60 35.76 19.56
N VAL A 10 -1.78 34.73 18.73
CA VAL A 10 -1.23 33.39 18.99
C VAL A 10 0.22 33.34 18.50
N GLN A 11 1.14 33.41 19.47
CA GLN A 11 2.58 33.22 19.32
C GLN A 11 2.90 31.74 19.59
N TRP A 12 3.36 31.01 18.58
CA TRP A 12 3.80 29.61 18.74
C TRP A 12 5.29 29.58 19.09
N ASP A 13 5.58 29.51 20.39
CA ASP A 13 6.93 29.24 20.89
C ASP A 13 7.13 27.77 21.30
N LYS A 14 8.28 27.27 20.85
CA LYS A 14 9.04 26.05 21.18
C LYS A 14 8.59 25.26 22.41
N MET A 15 8.48 23.94 22.22
CA MET A 15 8.70 22.97 23.30
C MET A 15 9.49 21.76 22.79
N ASN A 16 10.80 21.78 23.05
CA ASN A 16 11.63 20.59 23.13
C ASN A 16 11.26 19.86 24.43
N GLY A 17 10.87 18.60 24.32
CA GLY A 17 10.69 17.69 25.45
C GLY A 17 11.11 16.29 25.03
N ALA A 18 12.29 15.88 25.48
CA ALA A 18 12.72 14.51 25.42
C ALA A 18 11.83 13.66 26.35
N GLU A 19 11.24 12.59 25.84
CA GLU A 19 10.60 11.58 26.68
C GLU A 19 11.32 10.24 26.60
N VAL A 20 11.51 9.73 27.80
CA VAL A 20 12.31 8.61 28.24
C VAL A 20 11.62 7.29 27.87
N VAL A 21 12.44 6.36 27.39
CA VAL A 21 12.09 4.96 27.13
C VAL A 21 11.62 4.29 28.42
N ASN A 22 10.43 3.70 28.40
CA ASN A 22 10.06 2.62 29.32
C ASN A 22 9.27 1.54 28.58
N GLY A 23 9.78 0.30 28.65
CA GLY A 23 9.25 -0.85 27.94
C GLY A 23 8.09 -1.54 28.66
N GLY A 24 7.26 -2.22 27.86
CA GLY A 24 6.28 -3.21 28.30
C GLY A 24 4.89 -2.98 27.74
N GLY A 25 4.56 -3.58 26.59
CA GLY A 25 3.17 -3.61 26.09
C GLY A 25 3.03 -3.95 24.61
N SER A 26 2.85 -5.24 24.31
CA SER A 26 1.97 -5.81 23.27
C SER A 26 1.62 -4.97 22.03
N GLY A 27 2.33 -5.23 20.91
CA GLY A 27 1.73 -5.55 19.60
C GLY A 27 0.73 -4.59 18.95
N ALA A 28 0.84 -3.28 19.13
CA ALA A 28 0.14 -2.32 18.28
C ALA A 28 1.05 -1.95 17.08
N GLY A 29 0.70 -2.39 15.87
CA GLY A 29 1.40 -1.96 14.66
C GLY A 29 1.29 -0.44 14.51
N SER A 30 2.43 0.26 14.34
CA SER A 30 2.39 1.68 14.01
C SER A 30 1.80 1.84 12.62
N LEU A 31 0.80 2.71 12.49
CA LEU A 31 0.30 3.12 11.19
C LEU A 31 1.39 3.96 10.50
N ASP A 32 2.02 3.40 9.47
CA ASP A 32 3.09 4.06 8.70
C ASP A 32 2.47 4.80 7.52
N ARG A 33 2.92 6.02 7.21
CA ARG A 33 2.51 6.74 5.99
C ARG A 33 3.50 6.50 4.86
N ILE A 34 3.03 6.64 3.61
CA ILE A 34 3.92 6.63 2.46
C ILE A 34 4.90 7.81 2.57
N GLN A 35 6.19 7.51 2.53
CA GLN A 35 7.24 8.52 2.47
C GLN A 35 7.33 9.07 1.05
N VAL A 36 7.25 10.39 0.89
CA VAL A 36 7.32 11.05 -0.42
C VAL A 36 8.53 11.96 -0.47
N LEU A 37 9.36 11.74 -1.50
CA LEU A 37 10.59 12.48 -1.75
C LEU A 37 10.51 13.12 -3.12
N VAL A 38 11.08 14.31 -3.26
CA VAL A 38 11.20 14.99 -4.56
C VAL A 38 12.65 15.01 -4.99
N ARG A 39 12.93 14.72 -6.26
CA ARG A 39 14.26 14.87 -6.86
C ARG A 39 14.16 15.73 -8.11
N VAL A 40 14.82 16.89 -8.09
CA VAL A 40 14.94 17.77 -9.26
C VAL A 40 16.25 17.41 -9.98
N ARG A 41 16.19 17.06 -11.26
CA ARG A 41 17.41 16.84 -12.06
C ARG A 41 18.00 18.18 -12.54
N PRO A 42 19.29 18.25 -12.93
CA PRO A 42 19.80 19.42 -13.63
C PRO A 42 19.10 19.61 -14.98
N LEU A 43 19.18 20.82 -15.55
CA LEU A 43 18.80 21.08 -16.94
C LEU A 43 19.64 20.19 -17.86
N SER A 44 19.00 19.62 -18.87
CA SER A 44 19.67 18.82 -19.91
C SER A 44 20.31 19.74 -20.95
N ASP A 45 21.31 19.23 -21.68
CA ASP A 45 21.98 19.99 -22.75
C ASP A 45 21.01 20.57 -23.78
N LYS A 46 19.90 19.86 -24.06
CA LYS A 46 18.86 20.33 -24.99
C LYS A 46 18.03 21.48 -24.42
N GLU A 47 17.75 21.47 -23.12
CA GLU A 47 17.02 22.55 -22.44
C GLU A 47 17.92 23.78 -22.31
N ILE A 48 19.22 23.58 -21.98
CA ILE A 48 20.23 24.64 -21.93
C ILE A 48 20.42 25.28 -23.31
N ALA A 49 20.55 24.48 -24.36
CA ALA A 49 20.69 24.98 -25.73
C ALA A 49 19.47 25.79 -26.22
N ARG A 50 18.29 25.56 -25.63
CA ARG A 50 17.07 26.33 -25.90
C ARG A 50 16.93 27.57 -25.02
N GLY A 51 17.85 27.78 -24.07
CA GLY A 51 17.78 28.88 -23.10
C GLY A 51 16.62 28.74 -22.11
N GLU A 52 16.18 27.52 -21.82
CA GLU A 52 15.10 27.30 -20.84
C GLU A 52 15.61 27.57 -19.42
N PRO A 53 14.95 28.44 -18.63
CA PRO A 53 15.33 28.68 -17.25
C PRO A 53 14.92 27.52 -16.33
N ALA A 54 15.57 27.44 -15.17
CA ALA A 54 15.19 26.55 -14.08
C ALA A 54 14.13 27.23 -13.21
N GLU A 55 12.90 26.70 -13.27
CA GLU A 55 11.69 27.31 -12.69
C GLU A 55 11.35 26.75 -11.31
N TRP A 56 12.00 25.66 -10.92
CA TRP A 56 11.81 25.00 -9.63
C TRP A 56 13.04 25.18 -8.76
N GLU A 57 12.83 25.69 -7.55
CA GLU A 57 13.86 26.00 -6.59
C GLU A 57 13.66 25.19 -5.31
N CYS A 58 14.68 24.44 -4.89
CA CYS A 58 14.70 23.74 -3.62
C CYS A 58 15.13 24.74 -2.53
N ILE A 59 14.17 25.19 -1.72
CA ILE A 59 14.42 26.23 -0.69
C ILE A 59 15.17 25.64 0.51
N ASN A 60 14.85 24.40 0.83
CA ASN A 60 15.50 23.60 1.87
C ASN A 60 15.24 22.11 1.60
N ASP A 61 15.69 21.25 2.51
CA ASP A 61 15.60 19.80 2.38
C ASP A 61 14.16 19.24 2.36
N THR A 62 13.13 20.05 2.58
CA THR A 62 11.72 19.58 2.59
C THR A 62 10.81 20.37 1.65
N THR A 63 11.23 21.54 1.18
CA THR A 63 10.35 22.48 0.45
C THR A 63 10.91 22.85 -0.91
N ILE A 64 10.06 22.69 -1.92
CA ILE A 64 10.29 23.10 -3.31
C ILE A 64 9.30 24.20 -3.70
N MET A 65 9.79 25.24 -4.36
CA MET A 65 8.99 26.38 -4.79
C MET A 65 9.13 26.64 -6.29
N PHE A 66 8.06 27.16 -6.87
CA PHE A 66 8.02 27.66 -8.23
C PHE A 66 8.47 29.12 -8.25
N ARG A 67 9.53 29.43 -9.02
CA ARG A 67 10.24 30.73 -8.98
C ARG A 67 9.51 31.86 -9.72
N SER A 68 8.58 31.56 -10.62
CA SER A 68 8.00 32.58 -11.51
C SER A 68 7.38 33.76 -10.77
N THR A 69 7.72 34.96 -11.25
CA THR A 69 7.24 36.27 -10.79
C THR A 69 5.80 36.59 -11.25
N PHE A 70 5.24 35.80 -12.17
CA PHE A 70 3.87 35.94 -12.65
C PHE A 70 3.10 34.63 -12.40
N PRO A 71 2.15 34.59 -11.45
CA PRO A 71 1.30 33.44 -11.28
C PRO A 71 0.34 33.35 -12.47
N ASP A 72 0.71 32.56 -13.49
CA ASP A 72 -0.17 32.17 -14.61
C ASP A 72 -1.48 31.51 -14.12
N ARG A 73 -1.50 31.04 -12.86
CA ARG A 73 -2.70 30.59 -12.15
C ARG A 73 -2.67 31.10 -10.70
N PRO A 74 -3.53 32.05 -10.31
CA PRO A 74 -3.58 32.56 -8.93
C PRO A 74 -4.02 31.51 -7.89
N THR A 75 -4.55 30.36 -8.31
CA THR A 75 -5.04 29.29 -7.42
C THR A 75 -4.09 28.08 -7.30
N ALA A 76 -3.00 28.02 -8.08
CA ALA A 76 -2.06 26.92 -7.98
C ALA A 76 -1.06 27.15 -6.83
N PRO A 77 -0.72 26.12 -6.02
CA PRO A 77 0.31 26.26 -5.00
C PRO A 77 1.64 26.67 -5.63
N THR A 78 2.30 27.66 -5.05
CA THR A 78 3.65 28.08 -5.44
C THR A 78 4.73 27.35 -4.66
N ALA A 79 4.37 26.69 -3.55
CA ALA A 79 5.27 25.93 -2.69
C ALA A 79 4.67 24.56 -2.34
N TYR A 80 5.53 23.56 -2.23
CA TYR A 80 5.16 22.19 -1.86
C TYR A 80 6.16 21.65 -0.82
N THR A 81 5.65 20.95 0.19
CA THR A 81 6.47 20.36 1.26
C THR A 81 6.33 18.85 1.31
N PHE A 82 7.46 18.16 1.35
CA PHE A 82 7.58 16.70 1.33
C PHE A 82 8.48 16.21 2.46
N ASP A 83 8.67 14.89 2.58
CA ASP A 83 9.55 14.33 3.60
C ASP A 83 11.03 14.63 3.29
N ARG A 84 11.38 14.70 1.99
CA ARG A 84 12.67 15.23 1.55
C ARG A 84 12.62 15.80 0.12
N VAL A 85 13.47 16.78 -0.17
CA VAL A 85 13.64 17.42 -1.48
C VAL A 85 15.13 17.43 -1.81
N PHE A 86 15.49 16.83 -2.94
CA PHE A 86 16.85 16.75 -3.47
C PHE A 86 17.01 17.69 -4.66
N HIS A 87 18.01 18.57 -4.58
CA HIS A 87 18.37 19.50 -5.66
C HIS A 87 19.20 18.80 -6.74
N SER A 88 19.51 19.54 -7.81
CA SER A 88 20.15 19.01 -9.03
C SER A 88 21.55 18.45 -8.84
N GLU A 89 22.25 18.81 -7.77
CA GLU A 89 23.62 18.36 -7.51
C GLU A 89 23.65 17.10 -6.64
N CYS A 90 22.52 16.71 -6.02
CA CYS A 90 22.44 15.50 -5.21
C CYS A 90 22.65 14.25 -6.07
N SER A 91 23.64 13.47 -5.67
CA SER A 91 23.94 12.15 -6.23
C SER A 91 22.82 11.15 -5.92
N THR A 92 22.73 10.09 -6.73
CA THR A 92 21.76 9.02 -6.45
C THR A 92 22.08 8.28 -5.13
N LYS A 93 23.36 8.28 -4.72
CA LYS A 93 23.78 7.70 -3.44
C LYS A 93 23.22 8.49 -2.26
N GLU A 94 23.25 9.82 -2.31
CA GLU A 94 22.61 10.68 -1.30
C GLU A 94 21.10 10.42 -1.29
N VAL A 95 20.43 10.42 -2.44
CA VAL A 95 18.99 10.11 -2.54
C VAL A 95 18.63 8.77 -1.88
N TYR A 96 19.49 7.76 -2.02
CA TYR A 96 19.35 6.49 -1.31
C TYR A 96 19.55 6.65 0.20
N GLN A 97 20.73 7.10 0.63
CA GLN A 97 21.16 7.11 2.04
C GLN A 97 20.25 7.96 2.92
N GLU A 98 19.87 9.11 2.40
CA GLU A 98 19.15 10.16 3.11
C GLU A 98 17.64 10.13 2.88
N GLY A 99 17.21 9.35 1.88
CA GLY A 99 15.83 9.27 1.46
C GLY A 99 15.19 7.94 1.79
N VAL A 100 15.52 6.90 1.00
CA VAL A 100 14.75 5.64 0.94
C VAL A 100 15.42 4.45 1.62
N LYS A 101 16.64 4.61 2.14
CA LYS A 101 17.43 3.52 2.75
C LYS A 101 16.66 2.75 3.83
N GLU A 102 16.05 3.45 4.78
CA GLU A 102 15.30 2.84 5.89
C GLU A 102 14.08 2.04 5.40
N VAL A 103 13.34 2.58 4.42
CA VAL A 103 12.20 1.88 3.81
C VAL A 103 12.69 0.64 3.08
N ALA A 104 13.71 0.78 2.24
CA ALA A 104 14.23 -0.33 1.44
C ALA A 104 14.80 -1.45 2.32
N LEU A 105 15.61 -1.13 3.33
CA LEU A 105 16.23 -2.09 4.25
C LEU A 105 15.27 -2.69 5.28
N SER A 106 14.03 -2.21 5.38
CA SER A 106 13.01 -2.86 6.23
C SER A 106 12.79 -4.35 5.84
N VAL A 107 13.14 -4.73 4.60
CA VAL A 107 13.10 -6.11 4.11
C VAL A 107 13.95 -7.08 4.90
N VAL A 108 15.14 -6.68 5.38
CA VAL A 108 16.00 -7.57 6.17
C VAL A 108 15.44 -7.83 7.57
N GLY A 109 14.60 -6.90 8.06
CA GLY A 109 13.81 -7.05 9.28
C GLY A 109 12.52 -7.86 9.09
N GLY A 110 12.25 -8.40 7.89
CA GLY A 110 11.05 -9.18 7.60
C GLY A 110 9.81 -8.34 7.27
N ILE A 111 9.96 -7.04 6.99
CA ILE A 111 8.84 -6.17 6.60
C ILE A 111 8.91 -5.94 5.08
N ASN A 112 7.80 -6.15 4.38
CA ASN A 112 7.75 -5.84 2.95
C ASN A 112 8.00 -4.36 2.71
N SER A 113 8.71 -4.03 1.64
CA SER A 113 8.96 -2.64 1.28
C SER A 113 8.80 -2.39 -0.22
N SER A 114 8.57 -1.14 -0.59
CA SER A 114 8.44 -0.76 -1.99
C SER A 114 8.95 0.67 -2.22
N VAL A 115 9.80 0.84 -3.22
CA VAL A 115 10.31 2.14 -3.65
C VAL A 115 9.85 2.40 -5.08
N PHE A 116 9.16 3.52 -5.28
CA PHE A 116 8.61 3.92 -6.56
C PHE A 116 9.38 5.12 -7.12
N ALA A 117 9.59 5.16 -8.42
CA ALA A 117 9.96 6.36 -9.14
C ALA A 117 8.77 6.83 -9.99
N TYR A 118 8.30 8.05 -9.75
CA TYR A 118 7.16 8.66 -10.45
C TYR A 118 7.56 10.00 -11.07
N GLY A 119 7.03 10.33 -12.24
CA GLY A 119 7.34 11.57 -12.96
C GLY A 119 7.25 11.41 -14.48
N GLN A 120 7.37 12.50 -15.21
CA GLN A 120 7.31 12.47 -16.68
C GLN A 120 8.50 11.72 -17.30
N THR A 121 8.41 11.39 -18.57
CA THR A 121 9.57 10.88 -19.32
C THR A 121 10.75 11.84 -19.24
N SER A 122 11.95 11.27 -19.08
CA SER A 122 13.21 12.00 -18.96
C SER A 122 13.32 12.91 -17.72
N SER A 123 12.48 12.73 -16.69
CA SER A 123 12.65 13.41 -15.39
C SER A 123 13.72 12.79 -14.49
N GLY A 124 14.20 11.58 -14.81
CA GLY A 124 15.24 10.88 -14.04
C GLY A 124 14.76 9.66 -13.24
N LYS A 125 13.57 9.10 -13.54
CA LYS A 125 13.02 7.90 -12.88
C LYS A 125 13.99 6.71 -12.91
N THR A 126 14.27 6.18 -14.09
CA THR A 126 15.16 5.02 -14.29
C THR A 126 16.57 5.29 -13.73
N TYR A 127 17.15 6.46 -14.00
CA TYR A 127 18.46 6.85 -13.45
C TYR A 127 18.50 6.78 -11.91
N THR A 128 17.43 7.24 -11.25
CA THR A 128 17.32 7.18 -9.79
C THR A 128 17.10 5.75 -9.33
N MET A 129 16.19 5.02 -9.96
CA MET A 129 15.80 3.68 -9.53
C MET A 129 16.94 2.66 -9.68
N THR A 130 17.72 2.73 -10.77
CA THR A 130 18.90 1.87 -10.96
C THR A 130 19.90 2.06 -9.82
N GLY A 131 20.30 3.30 -9.51
CA GLY A 131 21.26 3.56 -8.44
C GLY A 131 20.72 3.24 -7.04
N VAL A 132 19.43 3.46 -6.78
CA VAL A 132 18.78 3.07 -5.52
C VAL A 132 18.75 1.54 -5.37
N THR A 133 18.43 0.82 -6.44
CA THR A 133 18.44 -0.65 -6.46
C THR A 133 19.84 -1.18 -6.14
N GLU A 134 20.85 -0.63 -6.80
CA GLU A 134 22.24 -1.04 -6.58
C GLU A 134 22.70 -0.78 -5.14
N CYS A 135 22.45 0.42 -4.61
CA CYS A 135 22.84 0.76 -3.24
C CYS A 135 22.10 -0.11 -2.20
N THR A 136 20.80 -0.34 -2.40
CA THR A 136 20.01 -1.17 -1.49
C THR A 136 20.55 -2.58 -1.40
N VAL A 137 20.85 -3.19 -2.55
CA VAL A 137 21.32 -4.57 -2.56
C VAL A 137 22.71 -4.66 -1.92
N ALA A 138 23.60 -3.71 -2.19
CA ALA A 138 24.91 -3.67 -1.54
C ALA A 138 24.76 -3.64 -0.01
N ASP A 139 23.88 -2.79 0.52
CA ASP A 139 23.61 -2.72 1.95
C ASP A 139 22.93 -3.99 2.49
N ILE A 140 22.10 -4.69 1.69
CA ILE A 140 21.54 -6.00 2.06
C ILE A 140 22.64 -7.05 2.19
N TYR A 141 23.59 -7.13 1.25
CA TYR A 141 24.72 -8.06 1.37
C TYR A 141 25.63 -7.72 2.55
N ASP A 142 25.88 -6.42 2.79
CA ASP A 142 26.62 -5.98 3.97
C ASP A 142 25.91 -6.34 5.28
N TYR A 143 24.58 -6.26 5.31
CA TYR A 143 23.78 -6.73 6.44
C TYR A 143 23.92 -8.25 6.63
N ILE A 144 23.76 -9.03 5.56
CA ILE A 144 23.90 -10.50 5.60
C ILE A 144 25.27 -10.91 6.14
N ASN A 145 26.34 -10.25 5.69
CA ASN A 145 27.71 -10.52 6.13
C ASN A 145 27.95 -10.18 7.61
N LYS A 146 27.19 -9.23 8.18
CA LYS A 146 27.27 -8.86 9.60
C LYS A 146 26.43 -9.75 10.52
N HIS A 147 25.47 -10.50 9.97
CA HIS A 147 24.48 -11.29 10.70
C HIS A 147 24.67 -12.81 10.49
N GLU A 148 25.83 -13.32 10.88
CA GLU A 148 26.21 -14.74 10.71
C GLU A 148 25.34 -15.72 11.53
N GLU A 149 24.62 -15.24 12.53
CA GLU A 149 23.68 -16.03 13.35
C GLU A 149 22.44 -16.47 12.57
N ARG A 150 22.18 -15.86 11.40
CA ARG A 150 21.05 -16.20 10.53
C ARG A 150 21.54 -16.79 9.21
N ALA A 151 20.71 -17.61 8.59
CA ALA A 151 20.87 -18.06 7.22
C ALA A 151 19.94 -17.21 6.33
N PHE A 152 20.47 -16.73 5.21
CA PHE A 152 19.72 -15.89 4.27
C PHE A 152 19.65 -16.57 2.90
N VAL A 153 18.47 -16.52 2.28
CA VAL A 153 18.25 -16.88 0.89
C VAL A 153 17.64 -15.69 0.19
N LEU A 154 18.28 -15.26 -0.90
CA LEU A 154 17.82 -14.15 -1.73
C LEU A 154 17.23 -14.69 -3.03
N LYS A 155 16.04 -14.25 -3.40
CA LYS A 155 15.38 -14.58 -4.67
C LYS A 155 15.06 -13.31 -5.44
N PHE A 156 15.29 -13.34 -6.75
CA PHE A 156 15.06 -12.21 -7.64
C PHE A 156 14.04 -12.56 -8.71
N SER A 157 13.12 -11.64 -8.97
CA SER A 157 12.19 -11.70 -10.10
C SER A 157 12.02 -10.30 -10.69
N ALA A 158 11.66 -10.24 -11.96
CA ALA A 158 11.49 -8.97 -12.65
C ALA A 158 10.36 -9.07 -13.67
N ILE A 159 9.47 -8.09 -13.65
CA ILE A 159 8.36 -8.00 -14.60
C ILE A 159 8.35 -6.65 -15.30
N GLU A 160 7.83 -6.67 -16.53
CA GLU A 160 7.42 -5.50 -17.27
C GLU A 160 5.90 -5.50 -17.43
N ILE A 161 5.27 -4.34 -17.21
CA ILE A 161 3.86 -4.11 -17.50
C ILE A 161 3.76 -3.06 -18.60
N TYR A 162 3.34 -3.49 -19.78
CA TYR A 162 3.11 -2.61 -20.92
C TYR A 162 1.73 -2.90 -21.50
N ASN A 163 0.93 -1.85 -21.72
CA ASN A 163 -0.41 -1.97 -22.30
C ASN A 163 -1.29 -3.03 -21.60
N GLU A 164 -1.26 -3.07 -20.26
CA GLU A 164 -1.94 -4.08 -19.43
C GLU A 164 -1.54 -5.53 -19.73
N VAL A 165 -0.39 -5.76 -20.36
CA VAL A 165 0.25 -7.07 -20.54
C VAL A 165 1.42 -7.16 -19.57
N VAL A 166 1.50 -8.25 -18.82
CA VAL A 166 2.61 -8.54 -17.89
C VAL A 166 3.55 -9.50 -18.60
N ARG A 167 4.86 -9.21 -18.59
CA ARG A 167 5.91 -10.04 -19.16
C ARG A 167 6.98 -10.32 -18.11
N ASP A 168 7.58 -11.50 -18.20
CA ASP A 168 8.77 -11.86 -17.43
C ASP A 168 10.01 -11.25 -18.08
N LEU A 169 10.82 -10.49 -17.34
CA LEU A 169 12.07 -9.91 -17.84
C LEU A 169 13.28 -10.85 -17.69
N LEU A 170 13.11 -11.98 -17.01
CA LEU A 170 14.13 -13.02 -16.83
C LEU A 170 13.93 -14.21 -17.78
N SER A 171 12.74 -14.34 -18.37
CA SER A 171 12.46 -15.36 -19.37
C SER A 171 12.82 -14.88 -20.78
N ALA A 172 13.37 -15.78 -21.59
CA ALA A 172 13.49 -15.55 -23.03
C ALA A 172 12.14 -15.69 -23.77
N GLU A 173 11.16 -16.32 -23.12
CA GLU A 173 9.82 -16.48 -23.67
C GLU A 173 9.02 -15.19 -23.49
N ASN A 174 8.53 -14.62 -24.59
CA ASN A 174 7.74 -13.39 -24.57
C ASN A 174 6.23 -13.67 -24.34
N THR A 175 5.91 -14.65 -23.48
CA THR A 175 4.54 -15.08 -23.22
C THR A 175 3.89 -14.17 -22.16
N PRO A 176 2.68 -13.63 -22.41
CA PRO A 176 1.96 -12.85 -21.42
C PRO A 176 1.66 -13.64 -20.14
N LEU A 177 2.08 -13.11 -18.99
CA LEU A 177 1.79 -13.68 -17.69
C LEU A 177 0.37 -13.30 -17.22
N ARG A 178 -0.26 -14.23 -16.50
CA ARG A 178 -1.60 -14.08 -15.92
C ARG A 178 -1.52 -13.72 -14.44
N LEU A 179 -2.52 -12.98 -13.98
CA LEU A 179 -2.68 -12.61 -12.57
C LEU A 179 -3.78 -13.44 -11.95
N TRP A 180 -3.49 -14.02 -10.79
CA TRP A 180 -4.42 -14.78 -9.97
C TRP A 180 -4.54 -14.15 -8.60
N ASP A 181 -5.72 -14.28 -7.99
CA ASP A 181 -5.95 -13.85 -6.61
C ASP A 181 -5.99 -15.11 -5.74
N ASP A 182 -5.06 -15.21 -4.79
CA ASP A 182 -5.06 -16.22 -3.74
C ASP A 182 -5.71 -15.65 -2.47
N ALA A 183 -6.46 -16.48 -1.74
CA ALA A 183 -7.17 -16.04 -0.54
C ALA A 183 -6.24 -15.62 0.60
N GLU A 184 -5.04 -16.22 0.68
CA GLU A 184 -4.06 -15.97 1.74
C GLU A 184 -2.92 -15.07 1.25
N LYS A 185 -2.42 -15.31 0.03
CA LYS A 185 -1.25 -14.61 -0.53
C LYS A 185 -1.62 -13.33 -1.29
N GLY A 186 -2.89 -13.10 -1.58
CA GLY A 186 -3.35 -11.98 -2.39
C GLY A 186 -3.04 -12.18 -3.88
N THR A 187 -2.97 -11.07 -4.64
CA THR A 187 -2.69 -11.14 -6.08
C THR A 187 -1.25 -11.60 -6.34
N TYR A 188 -1.07 -12.63 -7.16
CA TYR A 188 0.23 -13.11 -7.62
C TYR A 188 0.26 -13.31 -9.14
N VAL A 189 1.48 -13.35 -9.69
CA VAL A 189 1.74 -13.55 -11.12
C VAL A 189 2.09 -15.02 -11.34
N GLU A 190 1.29 -15.73 -12.13
CA GLU A 190 1.54 -17.15 -12.43
C GLU A 190 2.72 -17.31 -13.38
N ASN A 191 3.52 -18.36 -13.16
CA ASN A 191 4.71 -18.71 -13.94
C ASN A 191 5.77 -17.60 -14.04
N LEU A 192 5.82 -16.71 -13.04
CA LEU A 192 6.92 -15.75 -12.91
C LEU A 192 8.20 -16.47 -12.49
N THR A 193 9.28 -16.24 -13.23
CA THR A 193 10.60 -16.79 -12.90
C THR A 193 11.16 -16.14 -11.64
N GLU A 194 11.49 -16.97 -10.64
CA GLU A 194 12.22 -16.55 -9.44
C GLU A 194 13.61 -17.22 -9.40
N VAL A 195 14.66 -16.41 -9.46
CA VAL A 195 16.05 -16.88 -9.48
C VAL A 195 16.68 -16.71 -8.11
N ILE A 196 17.23 -17.78 -7.54
CA ILE A 196 18.03 -17.70 -6.30
C ILE A 196 19.36 -17.01 -6.59
N LEU A 197 19.68 -15.97 -5.84
CA LEU A 197 20.93 -15.24 -5.99
C LEU A 197 22.09 -15.96 -5.30
N ARG A 198 23.23 -16.01 -6.00
CA ARG A 198 24.48 -16.61 -5.50
C ARG A 198 25.34 -15.56 -4.81
N ASP A 199 25.49 -14.42 -5.47
CA ASP A 199 26.29 -13.30 -5.02
C ASP A 199 25.80 -12.00 -5.68
N TRP A 200 26.43 -10.89 -5.28
CA TRP A 200 26.17 -9.55 -5.80
C TRP A 200 26.36 -9.43 -7.31
N ASN A 201 27.39 -10.07 -7.88
CA ASN A 201 27.68 -9.99 -9.31
C ASN A 201 26.61 -10.73 -10.12
N HIS A 202 26.06 -11.82 -9.59
CA HIS A 202 24.94 -12.51 -10.20
C HIS A 202 23.74 -11.59 -10.35
N LEU A 203 23.38 -10.83 -9.31
CA LEU A 203 22.26 -9.89 -9.41
C LEU A 203 22.54 -8.78 -10.42
N LYS A 204 23.73 -8.18 -10.42
CA LYS A 204 24.11 -7.18 -11.43
C LYS A 204 23.92 -7.71 -12.84
N GLY A 205 24.34 -8.95 -13.10
CA GLY A 205 24.11 -9.62 -14.37
C GLY A 205 22.63 -9.74 -14.71
N LEU A 206 21.79 -10.14 -13.75
CA LEU A 206 20.34 -10.24 -13.95
C LEU A 206 19.69 -8.87 -14.22
N ILE A 207 20.10 -7.81 -13.52
CA ILE A 207 19.61 -6.44 -13.78
C ILE A 207 19.97 -6.02 -15.21
N SER A 208 21.21 -6.25 -15.65
CA SER A 208 21.62 -5.97 -17.04
C SER A 208 20.83 -6.78 -18.07
N VAL A 209 20.49 -8.04 -17.77
CA VAL A 209 19.60 -8.86 -18.62
C VAL A 209 18.22 -8.23 -18.70
N CYS A 210 17.61 -7.84 -17.56
CA CYS A 210 16.31 -7.18 -17.54
C CYS A 210 16.31 -5.88 -18.37
N GLU A 211 17.37 -5.07 -18.26
CA GLU A 211 17.52 -3.84 -19.05
C GLU A 211 17.70 -4.12 -20.55
N ALA A 212 18.42 -5.17 -20.92
CA ALA A 212 18.58 -5.59 -22.31
C ALA A 212 17.26 -6.12 -22.88
N GLN A 213 16.50 -6.90 -22.11
CA GLN A 213 15.17 -7.40 -22.50
C GLN A 213 14.18 -6.25 -22.68
N ARG A 214 14.15 -5.30 -21.74
CA ARG A 214 13.32 -4.08 -21.83
C ARG A 214 13.64 -3.30 -23.10
N ARG A 215 14.93 -3.09 -23.42
CA ARG A 215 15.37 -2.43 -24.67
C ARG A 215 15.05 -3.23 -25.94
N THR A 216 15.08 -4.56 -25.88
CA THR A 216 14.73 -5.40 -27.04
C THR A 216 13.23 -5.31 -27.33
N GLY A 217 12.40 -5.29 -26.29
CA GLY A 217 10.97 -4.99 -26.40
C GLY A 217 10.69 -3.67 -27.10
N GLU A 218 11.45 -2.62 -26.76
CA GLU A 218 11.38 -1.30 -27.40
C GLU A 218 11.60 -1.38 -28.93
N THR A 219 12.65 -2.07 -29.36
CA THR A 219 13.00 -2.16 -30.79
C THR A 219 12.05 -3.06 -31.59
N PHE A 220 11.59 -4.18 -31.02
CA PHE A 220 10.72 -5.13 -31.72
C PHE A 220 9.30 -4.57 -31.95
N LEU A 221 8.84 -3.67 -31.08
CA LEU A 221 7.46 -3.19 -31.08
C LEU A 221 7.34 -1.69 -31.43
N ASN A 222 8.44 -1.00 -31.81
CA ASN A 222 8.52 0.46 -31.88
C ASN A 222 8.08 1.14 -30.56
N GLU A 223 8.33 0.46 -29.45
CA GLU A 223 7.97 0.84 -28.10
C GLU A 223 9.09 1.69 -27.49
N LYS A 224 8.74 2.60 -26.58
CA LYS A 224 9.71 3.42 -25.85
C LYS A 224 9.57 3.07 -24.38
N SER A 225 10.67 2.81 -23.66
CA SER A 225 10.68 2.46 -22.22
C SER A 225 9.88 3.42 -21.35
N SER A 226 9.68 4.66 -21.82
CA SER A 226 8.76 5.63 -21.23
C SER A 226 7.31 5.17 -21.06
N ARG A 227 6.88 4.10 -21.73
CA ARG A 227 5.47 3.65 -21.77
C ARG A 227 5.21 2.35 -21.01
N SER A 228 6.26 1.69 -20.50
CA SER A 228 6.15 0.48 -19.70
C SER A 228 6.57 0.72 -18.25
N HIS A 229 5.98 -0.04 -17.34
CA HIS A 229 6.39 -0.09 -15.93
C HIS A 229 7.30 -1.27 -15.73
N GLN A 230 8.37 -1.10 -14.97
CA GLN A 230 9.25 -2.17 -14.54
C GLN A 230 9.15 -2.36 -13.03
N ILE A 231 9.01 -3.61 -12.59
CA ILE A 231 9.04 -3.97 -11.18
C ILE A 231 10.13 -5.02 -11.00
N LEU A 232 11.20 -4.64 -10.31
CA LEU A 232 12.23 -5.57 -9.85
C LEU A 232 11.92 -5.94 -8.41
N LYS A 233 11.83 -7.23 -8.10
CA LYS A 233 11.50 -7.72 -6.77
C LYS A 233 12.63 -8.57 -6.24
N LEU A 234 13.12 -8.21 -5.06
CA LEU A 234 14.07 -8.99 -4.28
C LEU A 234 13.38 -9.51 -3.03
N THR A 235 13.24 -10.83 -2.94
CA THR A 235 12.72 -11.53 -1.76
C THR A 235 13.88 -11.97 -0.88
N VAL A 236 13.80 -11.64 0.41
CA VAL A 236 14.76 -12.05 1.45
C VAL A 236 14.06 -13.03 2.38
N GLU A 237 14.58 -14.26 2.42
CA GLU A 237 14.21 -15.26 3.41
C GLU A 237 15.32 -15.35 4.44
N SER A 238 14.99 -15.27 5.73
CA SER A 238 15.96 -15.33 6.81
C SER A 238 15.50 -16.26 7.92
N SER A 239 16.32 -17.24 8.27
CA SER A 239 16.05 -18.20 9.35
C SER A 239 17.18 -18.20 10.37
N ALA A 240 16.85 -18.41 11.64
CA ALA A 240 17.87 -18.59 12.67
C ALA A 240 18.65 -19.88 12.41
N ARG A 241 19.99 -19.86 12.52
CA ARG A 241 20.79 -21.08 12.40
C ARG A 241 20.54 -21.98 13.61
N GLU A 242 20.20 -23.25 13.38
CA GLU A 242 19.74 -24.21 14.41
C GLU A 242 20.76 -24.47 15.55
N PHE A 243 22.04 -24.09 15.37
CA PHE A 243 23.10 -24.32 16.35
C PHE A 243 23.05 -23.40 17.58
N LEU A 244 22.23 -22.35 17.60
CA LEU A 244 22.26 -21.31 18.65
C LEU A 244 21.06 -21.30 19.63
N GLY A 245 20.17 -22.30 19.60
CA GLY A 245 19.17 -22.46 20.68
C GLY A 245 17.92 -23.23 20.29
N LYS A 246 17.54 -24.19 21.14
CA LYS A 246 16.28 -24.93 21.05
C LYS A 246 15.07 -23.99 21.18
N ASP A 247 14.09 -24.22 20.29
CA ASP A 247 12.65 -23.93 20.41
C ASP A 247 11.99 -22.73 19.71
N LYS A 248 12.69 -21.86 18.95
CA LYS A 248 11.99 -20.88 18.08
C LYS A 248 12.73 -20.61 16.76
N SER A 249 12.67 -21.54 15.81
CA SER A 249 13.06 -21.24 14.42
C SER A 249 11.98 -20.38 13.75
N THR A 250 12.03 -19.07 13.99
CA THR A 250 11.21 -18.09 13.26
C THR A 250 11.90 -17.79 11.93
N THR A 251 11.22 -18.11 10.83
CA THR A 251 11.67 -17.70 9.49
C THR A 251 10.98 -16.39 9.16
N LEU A 252 11.74 -15.40 8.71
CA LEU A 252 11.19 -14.16 8.19
C LEU A 252 11.24 -14.22 6.66
N VAL A 253 10.19 -13.78 6.01
CA VAL A 253 10.14 -13.70 4.54
C VAL A 253 9.55 -12.36 4.15
N ALA A 254 10.34 -11.52 3.49
CA ALA A 254 9.87 -10.23 3.01
C ALA A 254 10.40 -9.93 1.62
N SER A 255 9.75 -9.01 0.94
CA SER A 255 10.19 -8.55 -0.39
C SER A 255 10.35 -7.04 -0.43
N VAL A 256 11.39 -6.58 -1.12
CA VAL A 256 11.52 -5.18 -1.56
C VAL A 256 11.22 -5.10 -3.05
N ASN A 257 10.29 -4.20 -3.42
CA ASN A 257 9.96 -3.92 -4.82
C ASN A 257 10.58 -2.58 -5.26
N PHE A 258 11.28 -2.57 -6.38
CA PHE A 258 11.79 -1.38 -7.04
C PHE A 258 10.97 -1.13 -8.30
N VAL A 259 10.17 -0.06 -8.27
CA VAL A 259 9.13 0.23 -9.27
C VAL A 259 9.52 1.44 -10.10
N ASP A 260 9.95 1.22 -11.34
CA ASP A 260 10.19 2.28 -12.33
C ASP A 260 8.95 2.42 -13.22
N LEU A 261 8.14 3.44 -12.94
CA LEU A 261 6.87 3.65 -13.64
C LEU A 261 7.08 4.25 -15.04
N ALA A 262 6.07 4.08 -15.89
CA ALA A 262 5.96 4.83 -17.14
C ALA A 262 5.89 6.35 -16.89
N GLY A 263 6.14 7.15 -17.94
CA GLY A 263 6.00 8.60 -17.90
C GLY A 263 4.59 9.04 -17.55
N SER A 264 4.47 9.99 -16.62
CA SER A 264 3.18 10.54 -16.16
C SER A 264 2.54 11.56 -17.10
N GLU A 265 3.20 11.92 -18.20
CA GLU A 265 2.67 12.86 -19.18
C GLU A 265 1.46 12.31 -19.95
N ARG A 266 0.55 13.21 -20.35
CA ARG A 266 -0.66 12.83 -21.10
C ARG A 266 -0.33 12.46 -22.55
N ALA A 267 -1.01 11.44 -23.07
CA ALA A 267 -0.82 10.97 -24.44
C ALA A 267 -1.10 12.05 -25.51
N SER A 268 -1.97 13.03 -25.24
CA SER A 268 -2.26 14.13 -26.17
C SER A 268 -1.05 15.04 -26.45
N GLN A 269 -0.04 15.04 -25.59
CA GLN A 269 1.20 15.80 -25.75
C GLN A 269 2.32 14.98 -26.40
N ALA A 270 2.17 13.65 -26.50
CA ALA A 270 3.11 12.77 -27.17
C ALA A 270 2.84 12.75 -28.69
N MET A 271 3.32 13.78 -29.40
CA MET A 271 3.08 14.01 -30.84
C MET A 271 3.38 12.80 -31.71
N SER A 272 2.36 11.98 -31.99
CA SER A 272 2.58 10.72 -32.66
C SER A 272 1.21 10.14 -33.11
N ALA A 273 1.00 9.98 -34.42
CA ALA A 273 -0.30 9.84 -35.12
C ALA A 273 -1.15 8.55 -34.88
N GLY A 274 -2.48 8.71 -35.02
CA GLY A 274 -3.45 7.73 -35.55
C GLY A 274 -3.75 6.49 -34.72
N THR A 275 -2.92 5.46 -34.84
CA THR A 275 -3.03 4.18 -34.12
C THR A 275 -2.73 4.33 -32.62
N ARG A 276 -2.04 5.41 -32.27
CA ARG A 276 -1.59 5.74 -30.91
C ARG A 276 -2.68 6.26 -29.97
N LEU A 277 -3.88 6.54 -30.47
CA LEU A 277 -5.01 6.99 -29.65
C LEU A 277 -5.60 5.84 -28.81
N LYS A 278 -5.70 4.63 -29.36
CA LYS A 278 -6.15 3.43 -28.61
C LYS A 278 -5.07 2.92 -27.65
N GLU A 279 -3.81 2.94 -28.06
CA GLU A 279 -2.65 2.59 -27.22
C GLU A 279 -2.45 3.59 -26.06
N GLY A 280 -2.59 4.89 -26.34
CA GLY A 280 -2.49 5.96 -25.34
C GLY A 280 -3.59 5.91 -24.27
N CYS A 281 -4.75 5.30 -24.58
CA CYS A 281 -5.81 5.06 -23.60
C CYS A 281 -5.37 4.03 -22.54
N HIS A 282 -4.72 2.94 -22.95
CA HIS A 282 -4.30 1.87 -22.06
C HIS A 282 -2.95 2.12 -21.34
N ILE A 283 -2.02 2.85 -21.95
CA ILE A 283 -0.79 3.28 -21.25
C ILE A 283 -1.15 4.19 -20.07
N ASN A 284 -2.02 5.17 -20.30
CA ASN A 284 -2.50 6.04 -19.23
C ASN A 284 -3.44 5.34 -18.27
N LYS A 285 -4.04 4.19 -18.63
CA LYS A 285 -4.96 3.47 -17.76
C LYS A 285 -4.29 3.09 -16.45
N SER A 286 -3.12 2.46 -16.50
CA SER A 286 -2.36 2.07 -15.31
C SER A 286 -2.02 3.24 -14.38
N LEU A 287 -1.51 4.36 -14.93
CA LEU A 287 -1.17 5.55 -14.15
C LEU A 287 -2.39 6.34 -13.67
N LEU A 288 -3.47 6.37 -14.45
CA LEU A 288 -4.75 6.96 -14.05
C LEU A 288 -5.36 6.18 -12.89
N SER A 289 -5.42 4.86 -13.01
CA SER A 289 -5.87 3.96 -11.94
C SER A 289 -5.02 4.15 -10.68
N LEU A 290 -3.69 4.23 -10.82
CA LEU A 290 -2.79 4.52 -9.70
C LEU A 290 -3.12 5.86 -9.04
N GLY A 291 -3.32 6.92 -9.81
CA GLY A 291 -3.72 8.24 -9.30
C GLY A 291 -5.08 8.22 -8.60
N THR A 292 -6.05 7.46 -9.12
CA THR A 292 -7.36 7.27 -8.48
C THR A 292 -7.27 6.50 -7.18
N VAL A 293 -6.46 5.43 -7.13
CA VAL A 293 -6.20 4.65 -5.91
C VAL A 293 -5.57 5.53 -4.84
N ILE A 294 -4.49 6.24 -5.16
CA ILE A 294 -3.81 7.15 -4.21
C ILE A 294 -4.77 8.21 -3.67
N ARG A 295 -5.54 8.89 -4.52
CA ARG A 295 -6.50 9.92 -4.06
C ARG A 295 -7.60 9.35 -3.15
N LYS A 296 -8.10 8.15 -3.44
CA LYS A 296 -9.12 7.52 -2.59
C LYS A 296 -8.56 7.14 -1.23
N LEU A 297 -7.34 6.60 -1.21
CA LEU A 297 -6.65 6.22 0.02
C LEU A 297 -6.27 7.44 0.86
N SER A 298 -5.82 8.53 0.23
CA SER A 298 -5.42 9.76 0.94
C SER A 298 -6.58 10.44 1.65
N MET A 299 -7.82 10.24 1.17
CA MET A 299 -9.03 10.78 1.81
C MET A 299 -9.49 9.95 3.02
N GLY A 300 -8.85 8.79 3.30
CA GLY A 300 -9.26 7.89 4.39
C GLY A 300 -10.70 7.39 4.26
N SER A 301 -11.26 7.39 3.04
CA SER A 301 -12.64 7.00 2.81
C SER A 301 -12.78 5.48 2.89
N ASN A 302 -13.81 5.00 3.61
CA ASN A 302 -14.22 3.58 3.59
C ASN A 302 -14.81 3.14 2.23
N ALA A 303 -14.80 4.00 1.21
CA ALA A 303 -15.26 3.67 -0.13
C ALA A 303 -14.34 2.64 -0.80
N HIS A 304 -14.93 1.82 -1.67
CA HIS A 304 -14.19 0.83 -2.45
C HIS A 304 -13.04 1.46 -3.25
N VAL A 305 -11.82 0.98 -3.00
CA VAL A 305 -10.59 1.36 -3.71
C VAL A 305 -10.42 0.46 -4.94
N PRO A 306 -10.37 1.03 -6.16
CA PRO A 306 -10.46 0.27 -7.40
C PRO A 306 -9.10 -0.31 -7.84
N TYR A 307 -8.46 -1.12 -7.00
CA TYR A 307 -7.17 -1.76 -7.33
C TYR A 307 -7.26 -2.61 -8.60
N ARG A 308 -8.44 -3.17 -8.89
CA ARG A 308 -8.70 -4.05 -10.03
C ARG A 308 -8.75 -3.37 -11.39
N ASP A 309 -8.80 -2.03 -11.42
CA ASP A 309 -8.91 -1.29 -12.68
C ASP A 309 -7.68 -1.48 -13.56
N SER A 310 -6.48 -1.67 -12.99
CA SER A 310 -5.26 -1.97 -13.74
C SER A 310 -4.45 -3.12 -13.14
N LYS A 311 -3.68 -3.83 -13.97
CA LYS A 311 -2.76 -4.88 -13.49
C LYS A 311 -1.70 -4.32 -12.54
N LEU A 312 -1.20 -3.11 -12.81
CA LEU A 312 -0.23 -2.42 -11.97
C LEU A 312 -0.76 -2.24 -10.54
N THR A 313 -1.95 -1.66 -10.39
CA THR A 313 -2.55 -1.40 -9.07
C THR A 313 -2.96 -2.67 -8.34
N ARG A 314 -3.27 -3.77 -9.06
CA ARG A 314 -3.49 -5.09 -8.42
C ARG A 314 -2.21 -5.67 -7.84
N ILE A 315 -1.13 -5.68 -8.63
CA ILE A 315 0.17 -6.21 -8.20
C ILE A 315 0.72 -5.39 -7.02
N LEU A 316 0.55 -4.06 -7.05
CA LEU A 316 1.09 -3.14 -6.05
C LEU A 316 0.09 -2.80 -4.94
N GLN A 317 -1.04 -3.50 -4.86
CA GLN A 317 -2.04 -3.28 -3.81
C GLN A 317 -1.42 -3.36 -2.39
N PRO A 318 -0.55 -4.34 -2.05
CA PRO A 318 0.10 -4.36 -0.75
C PRO A 318 0.95 -3.11 -0.46
N SER A 319 1.57 -2.54 -1.49
CA SER A 319 2.44 -1.37 -1.40
C SER A 319 1.70 -0.05 -1.22
N LEU A 320 0.48 0.08 -1.76
CA LEU A 320 -0.22 1.37 -1.80
C LEU A 320 -1.04 1.64 -0.54
N GLY A 321 -1.51 0.61 0.16
CA GLY A 321 -2.31 0.78 1.38
C GLY A 321 -2.43 -0.49 2.21
N GLY A 322 -1.51 -1.43 2.02
CA GLY A 322 -1.54 -2.75 2.65
C GLY A 322 -0.28 -2.99 3.50
N ASN A 323 0.15 -4.25 3.52
CA ASN A 323 1.31 -4.72 4.28
C ASN A 323 2.62 -4.48 3.53
N ALA A 324 3.05 -3.22 3.47
CA ALA A 324 4.41 -2.84 3.09
C ALA A 324 4.73 -1.41 3.53
N ARG A 325 6.00 -1.13 3.80
CA ARG A 325 6.53 0.23 3.91
C ARG A 325 6.82 0.77 2.52
N THR A 326 6.35 1.97 2.22
CA THR A 326 6.42 2.49 0.86
C THR A 326 7.05 3.88 0.81
N ALA A 327 7.95 4.06 -0.14
CA ALA A 327 8.53 5.34 -0.50
C ALA A 327 8.27 5.66 -1.98
N ILE A 328 7.94 6.91 -2.29
CA ILE A 328 7.75 7.41 -3.65
C ILE A 328 8.73 8.55 -3.90
N ILE A 329 9.58 8.38 -4.90
CA ILE A 329 10.50 9.41 -5.40
C ILE A 329 9.86 10.08 -6.62
N CYS A 330 9.34 11.29 -6.41
CA CYS A 330 8.83 12.18 -7.44
C CYS A 330 9.99 12.88 -8.16
N THR A 331 10.29 12.45 -9.38
CA THR A 331 11.37 13.01 -10.20
C THR A 331 10.85 14.12 -11.12
N LEU A 332 11.56 15.25 -11.20
CA LEU A 332 11.11 16.46 -11.86
C LEU A 332 12.15 17.01 -12.84
N SER A 333 11.69 17.61 -13.95
CA SER A 333 12.50 18.53 -14.75
C SER A 333 12.35 19.96 -14.21
N PRO A 334 13.44 20.73 -14.10
CA PRO A 334 13.38 22.14 -13.73
C PRO A 334 12.94 23.05 -14.89
N ALA A 335 12.89 22.55 -16.12
CA ALA A 335 12.72 23.37 -17.31
C ALA A 335 11.29 23.93 -17.49
N THR A 336 11.18 25.15 -18.04
CA THR A 336 9.91 25.84 -18.29
C THR A 336 8.95 25.02 -19.16
N SER A 337 9.43 24.31 -20.17
CA SER A 337 8.59 23.48 -21.04
C SER A 337 7.88 22.33 -20.32
N HIS A 338 8.30 22.01 -19.08
CA HIS A 338 7.82 20.88 -18.29
C HIS A 338 7.06 21.26 -17.02
N ILE A 339 6.79 22.55 -16.78
CA ILE A 339 6.14 23.05 -15.55
C ILE A 339 4.82 22.32 -15.25
N GLU A 340 3.92 22.17 -16.22
CA GLU A 340 2.61 21.53 -15.98
C GLU A 340 2.76 20.07 -15.54
N GLN A 341 3.75 19.35 -16.08
CA GLN A 341 4.02 17.97 -15.68
C GLN A 341 4.67 17.90 -14.30
N SER A 342 5.55 18.84 -13.97
CA SER A 342 6.11 18.96 -12.63
C SER A 342 5.03 19.26 -11.58
N ARG A 343 4.10 20.19 -11.87
CA ARG A 343 2.94 20.47 -11.02
C ARG A 343 2.06 19.24 -10.79
N ASN A 344 1.75 18.49 -11.86
CA ASN A 344 0.96 17.26 -11.74
C ASN A 344 1.67 16.20 -10.88
N THR A 345 2.99 16.09 -11.02
CA THR A 345 3.81 15.16 -10.24
C THR A 345 3.86 15.55 -8.77
N LEU A 346 4.03 16.83 -8.47
CA LEU A 346 4.01 17.37 -7.11
C LEU A 346 2.64 17.18 -6.46
N PHE A 347 1.56 17.45 -7.18
CA PHE A 347 0.19 17.21 -6.70
C PHE A 347 -0.06 15.73 -6.40
N PHE A 348 0.39 14.82 -7.27
CA PHE A 348 0.32 13.38 -7.01
C PHE A 348 1.06 13.02 -5.72
N GLY A 349 2.29 13.52 -5.54
CA GLY A 349 3.09 13.30 -4.35
C GLY A 349 2.41 13.83 -3.08
N SER A 350 1.78 15.01 -3.15
CA SER A 350 1.05 15.58 -2.01
C SER A 350 -0.12 14.69 -1.57
N CYS A 351 -0.87 14.12 -2.51
CA CYS A 351 -1.90 13.13 -2.17
C CYS A 351 -1.29 11.85 -1.59
N ALA A 352 -0.18 11.37 -2.17
CA ALA A 352 0.42 10.11 -1.75
C ALA A 352 0.96 10.16 -0.31
N LYS A 353 1.47 11.30 0.14
CA LYS A 353 2.01 11.50 1.50
C LYS A 353 0.98 11.22 2.61
N ASP A 354 -0.30 11.44 2.33
CA ASP A 354 -1.39 11.23 3.29
C ASP A 354 -1.91 9.79 3.33
N VAL A 355 -1.38 8.92 2.46
CA VAL A 355 -1.79 7.51 2.41
C VAL A 355 -1.16 6.73 3.55
N VAL A 356 -2.00 6.03 4.30
CA VAL A 356 -1.60 5.18 5.42
C VAL A 356 -1.46 3.72 4.96
N THR A 357 -0.37 3.09 5.39
CA THR A 357 -0.02 1.68 5.17
C THR A 357 0.00 0.94 6.51
N ASN A 358 -0.17 -0.39 6.46
CA ASN A 358 -0.17 -1.25 7.65
C ASN A 358 0.93 -2.30 7.52
N ALA A 359 2.18 -1.85 7.57
CA ALA A 359 3.35 -2.72 7.46
C ALA A 359 3.49 -3.61 8.69
N GLN A 360 3.72 -4.90 8.46
CA GLN A 360 3.84 -5.93 9.50
C GLN A 360 5.08 -6.79 9.24
N VAL A 361 5.64 -7.35 10.32
CA VAL A 361 6.73 -8.32 10.21
C VAL A 361 6.16 -9.65 9.75
N ASN A 362 6.63 -10.12 8.60
CA ASN A 362 6.18 -11.34 7.97
C ASN A 362 6.95 -12.54 8.55
N VAL A 363 6.31 -13.25 9.48
CA VAL A 363 6.86 -14.45 10.10
C VAL A 363 6.24 -15.69 9.47
N VAL A 364 7.08 -16.50 8.82
CA VAL A 364 6.70 -17.82 8.33
C VAL A 364 7.12 -18.86 9.36
N MET A 365 6.13 -19.59 9.88
CA MET A 365 6.42 -20.77 10.71
C MET A 365 6.93 -21.87 9.78
N SER A 366 8.09 -22.46 10.08
CA SER A 366 8.60 -23.57 9.27
C SER A 366 7.59 -24.73 9.25
N ASP A 367 7.46 -25.47 8.15
CA ASP A 367 6.55 -26.63 8.04
C ASP A 367 6.75 -27.62 9.19
N LYS A 368 7.99 -27.82 9.65
CA LYS A 368 8.31 -28.66 10.80
C LYS A 368 7.76 -28.09 12.12
N THR A 369 7.80 -26.77 12.30
CA THR A 369 7.20 -26.08 13.46
C THR A 369 5.68 -26.07 13.37
N LEU A 370 5.12 -25.86 12.17
CA LEU A 370 3.69 -25.88 11.91
C LEU A 370 3.12 -27.29 12.14
N VAL A 371 3.76 -28.32 11.60
CA VAL A 371 3.41 -29.73 11.83
C VAL A 371 3.51 -30.06 13.32
N LYS A 372 4.57 -29.64 14.03
CA LYS A 372 4.64 -29.83 15.50
C LYS A 372 3.53 -29.10 16.25
N HIS A 373 3.19 -27.88 15.83
CA HIS A 373 2.12 -27.10 16.44
C HIS A 373 0.75 -27.74 16.18
N LEU A 374 0.47 -28.15 14.94
CA LEU A 374 -0.71 -28.90 14.55
C LEU A 374 -0.79 -30.24 15.28
N GLN A 375 0.32 -30.99 15.39
CA GLN A 375 0.38 -32.22 16.17
C GLN A 375 0.07 -31.98 17.66
N LYS A 376 0.56 -30.87 18.23
CA LYS A 376 0.27 -30.49 19.61
C LYS A 376 -1.20 -30.11 19.79
N GLU A 377 -1.80 -29.41 18.83
CA GLU A 377 -3.22 -29.08 18.86
C GLU A 377 -4.11 -30.31 18.64
N VAL A 378 -3.74 -31.20 17.72
CA VAL A 378 -4.41 -32.50 17.56
C VAL A 378 -4.34 -33.29 18.87
N ALA A 379 -3.17 -33.38 19.51
CA ALA A 379 -3.03 -34.06 20.80
C ALA A 379 -3.83 -33.38 21.93
N ARG A 380 -3.94 -32.04 21.94
CA ARG A 380 -4.78 -31.31 22.89
C ARG A 380 -6.25 -31.61 22.67
N LEU A 381 -6.72 -31.51 21.43
CA LEU A 381 -8.11 -31.79 21.05
C LEU A 381 -8.47 -33.26 21.31
N GLU A 382 -7.57 -34.20 21.01
CA GLU A 382 -7.75 -35.62 21.34
C GLU A 382 -7.76 -35.85 22.86
N SER A 383 -6.96 -35.13 23.63
CA SER A 383 -6.96 -35.19 25.10
C SER A 383 -8.27 -34.63 25.68
N GLU A 384 -8.75 -33.50 25.15
CA GLU A 384 -10.06 -32.93 25.50
C GLU A 384 -11.21 -33.88 25.15
N LEU A 385 -11.10 -34.61 24.04
CA LEU A 385 -12.08 -35.63 23.66
C LEU A 385 -11.97 -36.91 24.52
N ARG A 386 -10.79 -37.22 25.06
CA ARG A 386 -10.50 -38.41 25.88
C ARG A 386 -10.69 -38.19 27.36
N GLN A 387 -10.85 -36.96 27.85
CA GLN A 387 -11.28 -36.75 29.23
C GLN A 387 -12.69 -37.34 29.36
N PRO A 388 -12.88 -38.39 30.18
CA PRO A 388 -14.22 -38.80 30.53
C PRO A 388 -14.81 -37.64 31.33
N VAL A 389 -15.71 -36.87 30.72
CA VAL A 389 -16.62 -36.02 31.48
C VAL A 389 -17.20 -36.95 32.54
N SER A 390 -16.98 -36.65 33.82
CA SER A 390 -17.55 -37.46 34.88
C SER A 390 -19.06 -37.48 34.67
N ASN A 391 -19.59 -38.62 34.24
CA ASN A 391 -21.00 -38.78 33.82
C ASN A 391 -21.99 -38.39 34.94
N SER A 392 -21.53 -38.29 36.20
CA SER A 392 -22.34 -37.78 37.31
C SER A 392 -22.65 -36.29 37.22
N SER A 393 -21.78 -35.46 36.63
CA SER A 393 -22.00 -34.01 36.53
C SER A 393 -22.82 -33.65 35.29
N LEU A 394 -22.61 -34.35 34.16
CA LEU A 394 -23.33 -34.09 32.93
C LEU A 394 -24.80 -34.56 33.02
N GLU A 395 -25.10 -35.71 33.64
CA GLU A 395 -26.49 -36.13 33.88
C GLU A 395 -27.24 -35.18 34.83
N ALA A 396 -26.55 -34.64 35.84
CA ALA A 396 -27.12 -33.65 36.74
C ALA A 396 -27.40 -32.33 36.02
N GLN A 397 -26.47 -31.86 35.18
CA GLN A 397 -26.64 -30.65 34.38
C GLN A 397 -27.70 -30.80 33.29
N VAL A 398 -27.81 -31.98 32.66
CA VAL A 398 -28.86 -32.27 31.68
C VAL A 398 -30.22 -32.31 32.35
N LYS A 399 -30.37 -32.97 33.50
CA LYS A 399 -31.64 -32.95 34.27
C LYS A 399 -32.02 -31.55 34.73
N GLU A 400 -31.05 -30.73 35.15
CA GLU A 400 -31.31 -29.35 35.55
C GLU A 400 -31.74 -28.49 34.37
N LYS A 401 -31.10 -28.63 33.21
CA LYS A 401 -31.51 -27.92 31.99
C LYS A 401 -32.85 -28.41 31.46
N ASP A 402 -33.17 -29.70 31.53
CA ASP A 402 -34.49 -30.23 31.15
C ASP A 402 -35.60 -29.67 32.06
N ASN A 403 -35.34 -29.54 33.36
CA ASN A 403 -36.28 -28.91 34.29
C ASN A 403 -36.45 -27.41 34.01
N GLN A 404 -35.38 -26.70 33.65
CA GLN A 404 -35.47 -25.29 33.24
C GLN A 404 -36.24 -25.14 31.93
N ILE A 405 -36.04 -26.03 30.96
CA ILE A 405 -36.78 -26.05 29.69
C ILE A 405 -38.28 -26.25 29.95
N ARG A 406 -38.67 -27.23 30.78
CA ARG A 406 -40.09 -27.45 31.13
C ARG A 406 -40.71 -26.24 31.84
N LYS A 407 -39.95 -25.56 32.70
CA LYS A 407 -40.42 -24.34 33.38
C LYS A 407 -40.66 -23.22 32.37
N MET A 408 -39.69 -22.98 31.47
CA MET A 408 -39.82 -21.97 30.41
C MET A 408 -40.95 -22.30 29.44
N GLU A 409 -41.17 -23.57 29.07
CA GLU A 409 -42.29 -23.97 28.21
C GLU A 409 -43.65 -23.68 28.85
N LYS A 410 -43.78 -23.91 30.17
CA LYS A 410 -45.00 -23.57 30.92
C LYS A 410 -45.22 -22.06 30.94
N GLU A 411 -44.17 -21.28 31.15
CA GLU A 411 -44.22 -19.81 31.18
C GLU A 411 -44.54 -19.23 29.81
N ILE A 412 -43.96 -19.77 28.73
CA ILE A 412 -44.30 -19.41 27.35
C ILE A 412 -45.77 -19.74 27.04
N LYS A 413 -46.30 -20.86 27.54
CA LYS A 413 -47.71 -21.22 27.36
C LYS A 413 -48.65 -20.27 28.09
N GLU A 414 -48.31 -19.88 29.32
CA GLU A 414 -49.04 -18.89 30.10
C GLU A 414 -49.05 -17.53 29.39
N LEU A 415 -47.89 -17.05 28.96
CA LEU A 415 -47.73 -15.79 28.24
C LEU A 415 -48.47 -15.78 26.90
N LYS A 416 -48.47 -16.90 26.16
CA LYS A 416 -49.28 -17.05 24.94
C LYS A 416 -50.78 -16.94 25.24
N SER A 417 -51.27 -17.59 26.30
CA SER A 417 -52.68 -17.48 26.69
C SER A 417 -53.06 -16.06 27.11
N GLN A 418 -52.17 -15.35 27.82
CA GLN A 418 -52.39 -13.95 28.19
C GLN A 418 -52.38 -13.02 26.97
N ARG A 419 -51.46 -13.24 26.02
CA ARG A 419 -51.42 -12.52 24.75
C ARG A 419 -52.71 -12.73 23.97
N ASP A 420 -53.16 -13.98 23.84
CA ASP A 420 -54.36 -14.31 23.05
C ASP A 420 -55.61 -13.71 23.70
N LEU A 421 -55.70 -13.72 25.04
CA LEU A 421 -56.77 -13.04 25.78
C LEU A 421 -56.71 -11.52 25.61
N ALA A 422 -55.51 -10.92 25.64
CA ALA A 422 -55.33 -9.49 25.40
C ALA A 422 -55.69 -9.09 23.97
N GLN A 423 -55.34 -9.93 22.98
CA GLN A 423 -55.72 -9.74 21.58
C GLN A 423 -57.22 -9.85 21.37
N SER A 424 -57.89 -10.82 22.02
CA SER A 424 -59.36 -10.92 21.99
C SER A 424 -60.01 -9.67 22.58
N ARG A 425 -59.55 -9.21 23.76
CA ARG A 425 -60.07 -7.97 24.37
C ARG A 425 -59.84 -6.74 23.52
N LEU A 426 -58.71 -6.66 22.83
CA LEU A 426 -58.41 -5.57 21.90
C LEU A 426 -59.32 -5.63 20.68
N GLN A 427 -59.61 -6.83 20.16
CA GLN A 427 -60.53 -7.03 19.04
C GLN A 427 -61.98 -6.68 19.42
N ASP A 428 -62.42 -7.04 20.63
CA ASP A 428 -63.73 -6.66 21.17
C ASP A 428 -63.83 -5.13 21.33
N LEU A 429 -62.78 -4.48 21.87
CA LEU A 429 -62.70 -3.02 21.95
C LEU A 429 -62.72 -2.35 20.57
N LEU A 430 -62.03 -2.92 19.59
CA LEU A 430 -62.04 -2.42 18.21
C LEU A 430 -63.40 -2.59 17.53
N GLN A 431 -64.17 -3.65 17.84
CA GLN A 431 -65.56 -3.77 17.40
C GLN A 431 -66.48 -2.75 18.06
N VAL A 432 -66.33 -2.50 19.37
CA VAL A 432 -67.12 -1.48 20.09
C VAL A 432 -66.80 -0.05 19.62
N VAL A 433 -65.56 0.22 19.18
CA VAL A 433 -65.16 1.51 18.59
C VAL A 433 -65.56 1.60 17.11
N GLY A 434 -65.60 0.47 16.38
CA GLY A 434 -66.03 0.38 14.98
C GLY A 434 -67.54 0.50 14.76
N ASP A 435 -68.36 0.19 15.78
CA ASP A 435 -69.83 0.37 15.77
C ASP A 435 -70.29 1.78 16.20
N ARG A 436 -69.36 2.71 16.48
CA ARG A 436 -69.67 4.15 16.58
C ARG A 436 -69.59 4.78 15.19
N ASP A 437 -70.64 4.56 14.41
CA ASP A 437 -70.86 5.12 13.08
C ASP A 437 -70.74 6.67 13.10
N PRO A 438 -69.82 7.31 12.33
CA PRO A 438 -69.72 8.76 12.23
C PRO A 438 -70.82 9.40 11.37
N LYS A 439 -71.88 8.67 11.04
CA LYS A 439 -73.05 9.17 10.33
C LYS A 439 -74.20 9.44 11.30
N HIS A 440 -74.09 10.45 12.16
CA HIS A 440 -75.21 11.26 12.69
C HIS A 440 -74.68 12.34 13.66
N GLN A 441 -74.17 13.46 13.12
CA GLN A 441 -74.37 14.78 13.73
C GLN A 441 -73.92 15.89 12.75
N VAL A 442 -74.73 16.09 11.71
CA VAL A 442 -74.83 17.39 11.06
C VAL A 442 -75.61 18.29 12.03
N PHE A 443 -74.95 19.35 12.48
CA PHE A 443 -75.49 20.70 12.64
C PHE A 443 -77.03 20.82 12.76
N LEU A 444 -77.54 20.99 13.98
CA LEU A 444 -78.70 21.84 14.27
C LEU A 444 -78.85 22.11 15.77
N LEU A 445 -78.44 23.31 16.18
CA LEU A 445 -78.91 24.12 17.33
C LEU A 445 -78.28 25.51 17.04
N VAL A 446 -79.03 26.40 16.37
CA VAL A 446 -79.80 27.50 16.99
C VAL A 446 -78.94 28.34 17.91
#